data_AF-A0A954I040-F1
#
_entry.id   AF-A0A954I040-F1
#
_cell.length_a   1.000
_cell.length_b   1.000
_cell.length_c   1.000
_cell.angle_alpha   90.00
_cell.angle_beta   90.00
_cell.angle_gamma   90.00
#
_symmetry.space_group_name_H-M   'P 1'
#
loop_
_entity.id
_entity.type
_entity.pdbx_description
1 polymer ?
#
loop_
_entity_poly.entity_id
_entity_poly.type
_entity_poly.pdbx_seq_one_letter_code
_entity_poly.pdbx_strand_id
1 'polypeptide(L)'
;MRSVMDQILGTLKKAGYRPSDLSRTRKAPFELGEEAGVRLGLLMLAVKPLRKPSRMSDISEQVQSMAEEEAYYWFSKTTDDRVGRRSQKAMRILLAKE
;
A
#
# COMPACT_ATOMS: atom_id res chain seq x y z
N MET A 1 8.28 0.33 9.88
CA MET A 1 7.99 1.71 9.40
C MET A 1 9.00 2.18 8.36
N ARG A 2 10.31 1.96 8.55
CA ARG A 2 11.33 2.24 7.52
C ARG A 2 11.01 1.52 6.18
N SER A 3 10.67 0.23 6.20
CA SER A 3 10.35 -0.51 4.95
C SER A 3 9.16 0.06 4.17
N VAL A 4 8.07 0.45 4.86
CA VAL A 4 6.90 1.06 4.21
C VAL A 4 7.27 2.38 3.54
N MET A 5 8.04 3.23 4.22
CA MET A 5 8.51 4.49 3.65
C MET A 5 9.45 4.25 2.47
N ASP A 6 10.37 3.30 2.59
CA ASP A 6 11.30 2.93 1.52
C ASP A 6 10.55 2.43 0.27
N GLN A 7 9.48 1.65 0.47
CA GLN A 7 8.61 1.21 -0.63
C GLN A 7 7.86 2.37 -1.28
N ILE A 8 7.29 3.29 -0.49
CA ILE A 8 6.63 4.51 -1.02
C ILE A 8 7.63 5.31 -1.86
N LEU A 9 8.79 5.64 -1.29
CA LEU A 9 9.82 6.43 -1.97
C LEU A 9 10.38 5.72 -3.21
N GLY A 10 10.54 4.39 -3.14
CA GLY A 10 10.95 3.56 -4.27
C GLY A 10 9.94 3.61 -5.42
N THR A 11 8.64 3.50 -5.12
CA THR A 11 7.58 3.62 -6.13
C THR A 11 7.54 5.01 -6.75
N LEU A 12 7.62 6.07 -5.93
CA LEU A 12 7.64 7.45 -6.43
C LEU A 12 8.86 7.71 -7.33
N LYS A 13 10.03 7.19 -6.94
CA LYS A 13 11.25 7.30 -7.75
C LYS A 13 11.10 6.60 -9.10
N LYS A 14 10.49 5.41 -9.14
CA LYS A 14 10.21 4.69 -10.41
C LYS A 14 9.24 5.46 -11.31
N ALA A 15 8.31 6.22 -10.71
CA ALA A 15 7.42 7.12 -11.44
C ALA A 15 8.06 8.48 -11.81
N GLY A 16 9.37 8.65 -11.58
CA GLY A 16 10.12 9.86 -11.97
C GLY A 16 10.09 10.99 -10.94
N TYR A 17 9.51 10.78 -9.76
CA TYR A 17 9.46 11.78 -8.70
C TYR A 17 10.70 11.73 -7.80
N ARG A 18 11.05 12.87 -7.22
CA ARG A 18 12.09 12.98 -6.20
C ARG A 18 11.50 12.68 -4.82
N PRO A 19 12.29 12.12 -3.88
CA PRO A 19 11.82 11.95 -2.50
C PRO A 19 11.31 13.25 -1.86
N SER A 20 11.89 14.39 -2.22
CA SER A 20 11.48 15.72 -1.77
C SER A 20 10.10 16.16 -2.27
N ASP A 21 9.57 15.52 -3.32
CA ASP A 21 8.22 15.78 -3.82
C ASP A 21 7.15 15.28 -2.84
N LEU A 22 7.48 14.28 -2.02
CA LEU A 22 6.64 13.82 -0.91
C LEU A 22 6.71 14.82 0.25
N SER A 23 5.95 15.90 0.12
CA SER A 23 5.89 16.99 1.08
C SER A 23 4.45 17.23 1.57
N ARG A 24 4.31 17.66 2.82
CA ARG A 24 3.03 18.12 3.40
C ARG A 24 2.45 19.35 2.68
N THR A 25 3.29 20.12 2.00
CA THR A 25 2.87 21.35 1.30
C THR A 25 2.48 21.11 -0.16
N ARG A 26 2.79 19.93 -0.73
CA ARG A 26 2.44 19.59 -2.10
C ARG A 26 0.92 19.38 -2.21
N LYS A 27 0.30 20.05 -3.18
CA LYS A 27 -1.12 19.86 -3.53
C LYS A 27 -1.32 19.10 -4.85
N ALA A 28 -0.34 19.13 -5.74
CA ALA A 28 -0.41 18.41 -7.00
C ALA A 28 -0.34 16.89 -6.74
N PRO A 29 -1.21 16.08 -7.38
CA PRO A 29 -1.17 14.63 -7.23
C PRO A 29 0.14 14.04 -7.76
N PHE A 30 0.35 12.76 -7.44
CA PHE A 30 1.35 11.92 -8.08
C PHE A 30 0.64 11.10 -9.16
N GLU A 31 1.06 11.27 -10.40
CA GLU A 31 0.59 10.46 -11.52
C GLU A 31 1.38 9.15 -11.51
N LEU A 32 0.70 8.06 -11.17
CA LEU A 32 1.29 6.74 -11.08
C LEU A 32 0.66 5.84 -12.15
N GLY A 33 1.46 4.94 -12.72
CA GLY A 33 0.91 3.84 -13.49
C GLY A 33 -0.05 3.01 -12.64
N GLU A 34 -1.04 2.40 -13.27
CA GLU A 34 -2.15 1.72 -12.59
C GLU A 34 -1.67 0.71 -11.55
N GLU A 35 -0.81 -0.23 -11.96
CA GLU A 35 -0.26 -1.27 -11.08
C GLU A 35 0.44 -0.67 -9.84
N ALA A 36 1.25 0.37 -10.06
CA ALA A 36 1.97 1.06 -8.99
C ALA A 36 1.00 1.77 -8.03
N GLY A 37 -0.04 2.42 -8.57
CA GLY A 37 -1.09 3.07 -7.79
C GLY A 37 -1.90 2.08 -6.95
N VAL A 38 -2.30 0.96 -7.55
CA VAL A 38 -3.04 -0.13 -6.88
C VAL A 38 -2.24 -0.70 -5.71
N ARG A 39 -0.98 -1.07 -5.94
CA ARG A 39 -0.11 -1.62 -4.89
C ARG A 39 0.13 -0.61 -3.76
N LEU A 40 0.34 0.67 -4.10
CA LEU A 40 0.54 1.72 -3.11
C LEU A 40 -0.72 1.98 -2.28
N GLY A 41 -1.88 2.00 -2.92
CA GLY A 41 -3.17 2.12 -2.26
C GLY A 41 -3.44 0.95 -1.32
N LEU A 42 -3.19 -0.28 -1.76
CA LEU A 42 -3.27 -1.47 -0.91
C LEU A 42 -2.38 -1.38 0.32
N LEU A 43 -1.11 -1.03 0.12
CA LEU A 43 -0.15 -0.84 1.21
C LEU A 43 -0.69 0.16 2.24
N MET A 44 -1.15 1.33 1.79
CA MET A 44 -1.68 2.37 2.69
C MET A 44 -2.93 1.92 3.45
N LEU A 45 -3.88 1.26 2.77
CA LEU A 45 -5.09 0.72 3.41
C LEU A 45 -4.75 -0.37 4.43
N ALA A 46 -3.75 -1.20 4.14
CA ALA A 46 -3.30 -2.26 5.02
C ALA A 46 -2.59 -1.72 6.27
N VAL A 47 -1.69 -0.74 6.13
CA VAL A 47 -0.87 -0.26 7.25
C VAL A 47 -1.53 0.82 8.09
N LYS A 48 -2.48 1.61 7.54
CA LYS A 48 -3.15 2.73 8.23
C LYS A 48 -3.67 2.40 9.64
N PRO A 49 -4.34 1.25 9.89
CA PRO A 49 -4.86 0.95 11.24
C PRO A 49 -3.82 0.31 12.17
N LEU A 50 -2.62 -0.01 11.70
CA LEU A 50 -1.62 -0.74 12.47
C LEU A 50 -0.79 0.18 13.36
N ARG A 51 -0.28 -0.39 14.45
CA ARG A 51 0.67 0.29 15.36
C ARG A 51 2.01 -0.42 15.49
N LYS A 52 2.06 -1.76 15.30
CA LYS A 52 3.26 -2.57 15.43
C LYS A 52 4.14 -2.45 14.17
N PRO A 53 5.37 -1.93 14.25
CA PRO A 53 6.21 -1.74 13.07
C PRO A 53 6.62 -3.03 12.37
N SER A 54 6.81 -4.13 13.10
CA SER A 54 7.12 -5.45 12.53
C SER A 54 6.00 -5.94 11.63
N ARG A 55 4.76 -5.93 12.13
CA ARG A 55 3.58 -6.32 11.35
C ARG A 55 3.38 -5.45 10.10
N MET A 56 3.71 -4.16 10.18
CA MET A 56 3.70 -3.30 8.99
C MET A 56 4.75 -3.76 7.96
N SER A 57 5.95 -4.12 8.40
CA SER A 57 7.01 -4.61 7.51
C SER A 57 6.60 -5.93 6.83
N ASP A 58 6.10 -6.90 7.59
CA ASP A 58 5.66 -8.19 7.05
C ASP A 58 4.58 -8.01 5.97
N ILE A 59 3.58 -7.17 6.25
CA ILE A 59 2.52 -6.83 5.27
C ILE A 59 3.10 -6.11 4.05
N SER A 60 4.05 -5.19 4.25
CA SER A 60 4.71 -4.45 3.17
C SER A 60 5.39 -5.40 2.18
N GLU A 61 6.16 -6.36 2.71
CA GLU A 61 6.87 -7.36 1.91
C GLU A 61 5.91 -8.25 1.13
N GLN A 62 4.83 -8.70 1.77
CA GLN A 62 3.81 -9.52 1.10
C GLN A 62 3.11 -8.75 -0.03
N VAL A 63 2.67 -7.51 0.22
CA VAL A 63 2.05 -6.65 -0.83
C VAL A 63 3.01 -6.40 -1.99
N GLN A 64 4.31 -6.26 -1.72
CA GLN A 64 5.32 -6.10 -2.76
C GLN A 64 5.50 -7.37 -3.60
N SER A 65 5.35 -8.55 -2.98
CA SER A 65 5.51 -9.85 -3.65
C SER A 65 4.26 -10.34 -4.39
N MET A 66 3.09 -9.70 -4.19
CA MET A 66 1.84 -10.10 -4.82
C MET A 66 1.96 -10.17 -6.34
N ALA A 67 1.30 -11.16 -6.95
CA ALA A 67 1.02 -11.13 -8.38
C ALA A 67 0.15 -9.90 -8.72
N GLU A 68 0.18 -9.47 -9.98
CA GLU A 68 -0.58 -8.30 -10.42
C GLU A 68 -2.09 -8.51 -10.20
N GLU A 69 -2.60 -9.67 -10.61
CA GLU A 69 -4.01 -10.05 -10.49
C GLU A 69 -4.46 -10.11 -9.02
N GLU A 70 -3.57 -10.58 -8.14
CA GLU A 70 -3.83 -10.60 -6.70
C GLU A 70 -3.95 -9.19 -6.14
N ALA A 71 -3.06 -8.27 -6.55
CA ALA A 71 -3.13 -6.87 -6.12
C ALA A 71 -4.43 -6.21 -6.60
N TYR A 72 -4.83 -6.41 -7.86
CA TYR A 72 -6.11 -5.90 -8.36
C TYR A 72 -7.31 -6.48 -7.62
N TYR A 73 -7.32 -7.79 -7.39
CA TYR A 73 -8.39 -8.46 -6.65
C TYR A 73 -8.54 -7.85 -5.25
N TRP A 74 -7.45 -7.76 -4.50
CA TRP A 74 -7.49 -7.20 -3.15
C TRP A 74 -7.87 -5.73 -3.15
N PHE A 75 -7.39 -4.94 -4.10
CA PHE A 75 -7.73 -3.53 -4.17
C PHE A 75 -9.24 -3.36 -4.39
N SER A 76 -9.80 -4.05 -5.39
CA SER A 76 -11.25 -4.09 -5.63
C SER A 76 -12.04 -4.47 -4.37
N LYS A 77 -11.62 -5.52 -3.65
CA LYS A 77 -12.32 -5.96 -2.42
C LYS A 77 -12.18 -4.99 -1.25
N THR A 78 -11.06 -4.30 -1.14
CA THR A 78 -10.75 -3.43 0.01
C THR A 78 -11.29 -2.02 -0.14
N THR A 79 -11.59 -1.59 -1.37
CA THR A 79 -12.24 -0.31 -1.69
C THR A 79 -13.75 -0.41 -1.87
N ASP A 80 -14.33 -1.61 -1.85
CA ASP A 80 -15.78 -1.80 -1.91
C ASP A 80 -16.50 -1.13 -0.71
N ASP A 81 -17.57 -0.38 -0.98
CA ASP A 81 -18.29 0.39 0.02
C ASP A 81 -18.99 -0.47 1.10
N ARG A 82 -19.40 -1.69 0.75
CA ARG A 82 -20.18 -2.58 1.62
C ARG A 82 -19.30 -3.54 2.42
N VAL A 83 -18.24 -4.05 1.80
CA VAL A 83 -17.38 -5.08 2.41
C VAL A 83 -15.94 -4.63 2.68
N GLY A 84 -15.52 -3.46 2.17
CA GLY A 84 -14.13 -3.00 2.17
C GLY A 84 -13.43 -3.08 3.53
N ARG A 85 -14.07 -2.61 4.61
CA ARG A 85 -13.48 -2.69 5.96
C ARG A 85 -13.23 -4.12 6.43
N ARG A 86 -14.14 -5.05 6.12
CA ARG A 86 -13.99 -6.48 6.44
C ARG A 86 -12.91 -7.11 5.57
N SER A 87 -12.89 -6.78 4.27
CA SER A 87 -11.85 -7.22 3.33
C SER A 87 -10.45 -6.76 3.77
N GLN A 88 -10.31 -5.51 4.21
CA GLN A 88 -9.03 -4.98 4.71
C GLN A 88 -8.55 -5.76 5.95
N LYS A 89 -9.45 -6.13 6.86
CA LYS A 89 -9.11 -6.98 8.01
C LYS A 89 -8.71 -8.38 7.55
N ALA A 90 -9.49 -9.00 6.66
CA ALA A 90 -9.22 -10.33 6.14
C ALA A 90 -7.86 -10.40 5.43
N MET A 91 -7.56 -9.42 4.57
CA MET A 91 -6.27 -9.29 3.91
C MET A 91 -5.12 -9.22 4.92
N ARG A 92 -5.22 -8.36 5.95
CA ARG A 92 -4.16 -8.27 6.97
C ARG A 92 -3.95 -9.56 7.75
N ILE A 93 -4.99 -10.36 7.97
CA ILE A 93 -4.90 -11.66 8.64
C ILE A 93 -4.21 -12.68 7.72
N LEU A 94 -4.51 -12.63 6.41
CA LEU A 94 -3.88 -13.50 5.42
C LEU A 94 -2.39 -13.20 5.26
N LEU A 95 -2.02 -11.92 5.16
CA LEU A 95 -0.66 -11.50 4.86
C LEU A 95 0.29 -11.56 6.06
N ALA A 96 -0.21 -11.41 7.30
CA ALA A 96 0.63 -11.48 8.49
C ALA A 96 -0.16 -11.99 9.69
N LYS A 97 0.52 -12.77 10.54
CA LYS A 97 -0.03 -13.25 11.82
C LYS A 97 -0.43 -12.06 12.71
N GLU A 98 -1.47 -12.24 13.55
CA GLU A 98 -2.03 -11.15 14.35
C GLU A 98 -1.16 -10.65 15.51
#